data_AF-A0AA37Q815-F1
#
_entry.id   AF-A0AA37Q815-F1
#
_cell.length_a   1.000
_cell.length_b   1.000
_cell.length_c   1.000
_cell.angle_alpha   90.00
_cell.angle_beta   90.00
_cell.angle_gamma   90.00
#
_symmetry.space_group_name_H-M   'P 1'
#
loop_
_entity.id
_entity.type
_entity.pdbx_description
1 polymer ?
#
loop_
_entity_poly.entity_id
_entity_poly.type
_entity_poly.pdbx_seq_one_letter_code
_entity_poly.pdbx_strand_id
1 'polypeptide(L)'
;MSGVSIDETEPMSETPASEPTAGLTMFELARLEEARRRAAEVEAQVRASATVATRARKPRNWLSAVAFMAALGAVLTFFRPSDPDVATLEEIAAVREAGAGADVARDATDAAVAASRPGYGRSGDVLVRVAMPSQLIESPVALPAGSGTLRYQWVRAADSSEADVPRTLAPGMSVLAPARPGVYRLAVGEGASRQVLDDLSLAVLVPFAQKFGGTVNGYRLGSWPFERLGGERPLGFVEVTARTADVSLSRHVRLGDFVTHDQQAQWPRYVVVSPRLLDKVELVVDEIAKLRGVGDPSRIRVRINSGFRTPLHNSGVEGSALNSRHQYGDAADVAIDADGDGRFTSFDSRVVGLAVEMIEKRHPELVGGLGVYVNARSSYVHIDARGRRARWWG
;
A
#
# COMPACT_ATOMS: atom_id res chain seq x y z
N MET A 1 -56.12 20.86 -57.02
CA MET A 1 -54.81 20.41 -56.51
C MET A 1 -54.55 21.12 -55.20
N SER A 2 -54.15 20.36 -54.16
CA SER A 2 -53.45 20.79 -52.92
C SER A 2 -54.08 21.91 -52.08
N GLY A 3 -54.20 21.83 -50.76
CA GLY A 3 -53.67 20.93 -49.75
C GLY A 3 -54.14 21.48 -48.39
N VAL A 4 -54.40 20.57 -47.46
CA VAL A 4 -55.09 20.80 -46.18
C VAL A 4 -54.14 21.37 -45.13
N SER A 5 -54.65 22.35 -44.36
CA SER A 5 -54.04 23.02 -43.21
C SER A 5 -54.29 22.22 -41.93
N ILE A 6 -53.25 21.90 -41.15
CA ILE A 6 -53.37 21.41 -39.76
C ILE A 6 -52.20 21.95 -38.92
N ASP A 7 -52.58 22.83 -37.98
CA ASP A 7 -52.24 22.94 -36.56
C ASP A 7 -50.77 23.05 -36.07
N GLU A 8 -50.52 24.15 -35.36
CA GLU A 8 -49.32 24.46 -34.58
C GLU A 8 -49.41 23.79 -33.20
N THR A 9 -48.35 23.09 -32.78
CA THR A 9 -48.14 22.72 -31.38
C THR A 9 -46.68 22.95 -30.99
N GLU A 10 -46.46 23.79 -29.97
CA GLU A 10 -45.17 24.05 -29.31
C GLU A 10 -44.62 22.80 -28.59
N PRO A 11 -43.29 22.59 -28.53
CA PRO A 11 -42.70 21.61 -27.63
C PRO A 11 -42.36 22.20 -26.26
N MET A 12 -42.94 21.63 -25.22
CA MET A 12 -42.56 21.86 -23.83
C MET A 12 -41.18 21.25 -23.50
N SER A 13 -40.44 21.97 -22.67
CA SER A 13 -39.17 21.58 -22.05
C SER A 13 -39.31 20.40 -21.09
N GLU A 14 -38.65 19.28 -21.38
CA GLU A 14 -38.44 18.20 -20.40
C GLU A 14 -37.14 18.43 -19.61
N THR A 15 -37.27 18.37 -18.29
CA THR A 15 -36.16 18.40 -17.32
C THR A 15 -35.68 16.95 -17.09
N PRO A 16 -34.38 16.63 -17.06
CA PRO A 16 -33.95 15.26 -16.84
C PRO A 16 -34.17 14.85 -15.38
N ALA A 17 -34.87 13.72 -15.21
CA ALA A 17 -35.11 13.08 -13.92
C ALA A 17 -33.80 12.57 -13.29
N SER A 18 -33.69 12.79 -11.97
CA SER A 18 -32.64 12.25 -11.10
C SER A 18 -32.67 10.71 -11.08
N GLU A 19 -31.53 10.07 -11.32
CA GLU A 19 -31.35 8.62 -11.15
C GLU A 19 -31.58 8.18 -9.69
N PRO A 20 -32.26 7.04 -9.45
CA PRO A 20 -32.41 6.51 -8.10
C PRO A 20 -31.13 5.83 -7.64
N THR A 21 -30.64 6.21 -6.45
CA THR A 21 -29.62 5.48 -5.69
C THR A 21 -30.02 4.00 -5.57
N ALA A 22 -29.20 3.11 -6.12
CA ALA A 22 -29.42 1.67 -6.05
C ALA A 22 -29.33 1.19 -4.59
N GLY A 23 -30.47 1.04 -3.93
CA GLY A 23 -30.57 0.32 -2.66
C GLY A 23 -30.25 -1.15 -2.86
N LEU A 24 -29.61 -1.75 -1.86
CA LEU A 24 -29.35 -3.20 -1.82
C LEU A 24 -30.62 -3.97 -2.15
N THR A 25 -30.52 -4.94 -3.04
CA THR A 25 -31.66 -5.78 -3.38
C THR A 25 -32.11 -6.58 -2.15
N MET A 26 -33.39 -6.94 -2.08
CA MET A 26 -33.91 -7.78 -0.98
C MET A 26 -33.14 -9.10 -0.80
N PHE A 27 -32.51 -9.60 -1.86
CA PHE A 27 -31.66 -10.78 -1.82
C PHE A 27 -30.30 -10.53 -1.15
N GLU A 28 -29.71 -9.34 -1.36
CA GLU A 28 -28.46 -8.93 -0.73
C GLU A 28 -28.66 -8.60 0.75
N LEU A 29 -29.78 -7.96 1.10
CA LEU A 29 -30.18 -7.73 2.50
C LEU A 29 -30.36 -9.04 3.25
N ALA A 30 -31.04 -10.03 2.64
CA ALA A 30 -31.23 -11.34 3.25
C ALA A 30 -29.89 -12.07 3.49
N ARG A 31 -28.93 -11.97 2.56
CA ARG A 31 -27.59 -12.54 2.76
C ARG A 31 -26.78 -11.83 3.84
N LEU A 32 -26.91 -10.51 3.94
CA LEU A 32 -26.26 -9.72 4.99
C LEU A 32 -26.82 -10.07 6.37
N GLU A 33 -28.13 -10.26 6.49
CA GLU A 33 -28.76 -10.71 7.73
C GLU A 33 -28.36 -12.15 8.11
N GLU A 34 -28.29 -13.05 7.13
CA GLU A 34 -27.83 -14.42 7.36
C GLU A 34 -26.36 -14.46 7.79
N ALA A 35 -25.51 -13.65 7.18
CA ALA A 35 -24.11 -13.50 7.57
C ALA A 35 -23.96 -12.94 9.00
N ARG A 36 -24.77 -11.93 9.36
CA ARG A 36 -24.82 -11.37 10.73
C ARG A 36 -25.27 -12.42 11.76
N ARG A 37 -26.30 -13.22 11.45
CA ARG A 37 -26.76 -14.30 12.33
C ARG A 37 -25.69 -15.37 12.54
N ARG A 38 -25.04 -15.83 11.47
CA ARG A 38 -23.96 -16.82 11.58
C ARG A 38 -22.77 -16.27 12.37
N ALA A 39 -22.42 -14.99 12.20
CA ALA A 39 -21.37 -14.35 12.98
C ALA A 39 -21.70 -14.31 14.48
N ALA A 40 -22.95 -13.99 14.83
CA ALA A 40 -23.42 -13.97 16.22
C ALA A 40 -23.45 -15.38 16.86
N GLU A 41 -23.86 -16.41 16.11
CA GLU A 41 -23.85 -17.80 16.57
C GLU A 41 -22.44 -18.31 16.86
N VAL A 42 -21.48 -17.99 15.98
CA VAL A 42 -20.07 -18.33 16.18
C VAL A 42 -19.51 -17.61 17.39
N GLU A 43 -19.85 -16.32 17.60
CA GLU A 43 -19.43 -15.58 18.78
C GLU A 43 -19.98 -16.20 20.08
N ALA A 44 -21.25 -16.63 20.08
CA ALA A 44 -21.87 -17.31 21.21
C ALA A 44 -21.19 -18.66 21.51
N GLN A 45 -20.84 -19.46 20.49
CA GLN A 45 -20.12 -20.72 20.66
C GLN A 45 -18.69 -20.53 21.21
N VAL A 46 -17.98 -19.50 20.74
CA VAL A 46 -16.65 -19.16 21.25
C VAL A 46 -16.74 -18.71 22.69
N ARG A 47 -17.72 -17.87 23.04
CA ARG A 47 -17.94 -17.41 24.42
C ARG A 47 -18.27 -18.59 25.34
N ALA A 48 -19.14 -19.51 24.93
CA ALA A 48 -19.47 -20.71 25.68
C ALA A 48 -18.25 -21.65 25.88
N SER A 49 -17.40 -21.78 24.87
CA SER A 49 -16.17 -22.59 24.95
C SER A 49 -15.11 -21.98 25.88
N ALA A 50 -15.04 -20.65 25.93
CA ALA A 50 -14.17 -19.93 26.86
C ALA A 50 -14.60 -20.08 28.34
N THR A 51 -15.91 -20.21 28.61
CA THR A 51 -16.43 -20.45 29.97
C THR A 51 -16.13 -21.87 30.47
N VAL A 52 -15.96 -22.85 29.57
CA VAL A 52 -15.62 -24.23 29.93
C VAL A 52 -14.12 -24.36 30.25
N ALA A 53 -13.26 -23.58 29.59
CA ALA A 53 -11.82 -23.58 29.82
C ALA A 53 -11.40 -22.96 31.18
N THR A 54 -12.21 -22.08 31.78
CA THR A 54 -11.90 -21.42 33.06
C THR A 54 -12.23 -22.25 34.30
N ARG A 55 -12.79 -23.47 34.14
CA ARG A 55 -13.10 -24.37 35.26
C ARG A 55 -12.02 -25.43 35.57
N ALA A 56 -10.91 -25.45 34.83
CA ALA A 56 -9.83 -26.40 35.04
C ALA A 56 -8.54 -25.72 35.55
N ARG A 57 -8.14 -26.13 36.76
CA ARG A 57 -6.83 -25.95 37.44
C ARG A 57 -6.45 -24.55 37.96
N LYS A 58 -6.63 -24.37 39.28
CA LYS A 58 -5.82 -23.46 40.10
C LYS A 58 -4.53 -24.17 40.56
N PRO A 59 -3.36 -23.54 40.47
CA PRO A 59 -2.28 -23.74 41.43
C PRO A 59 -2.25 -22.62 42.47
N ARG A 60 -2.22 -23.01 43.74
CA ARG A 60 -1.84 -22.19 44.90
C ARG A 60 -0.40 -21.73 44.72
N ASN A 61 -0.11 -20.44 44.93
CA ASN A 61 1.07 -19.90 45.62
C ASN A 61 0.97 -18.37 45.70
N TRP A 62 0.78 -17.83 46.91
CA TRP A 62 0.39 -16.44 47.19
C TRP A 62 1.57 -15.46 47.40
N LEU A 63 2.79 -15.79 46.95
CA LEU A 63 4.00 -15.02 47.29
C LEU A 63 4.54 -14.10 46.19
N SER A 64 3.88 -14.00 45.03
CA SER A 64 4.32 -13.12 43.92
C SER A 64 3.61 -11.76 43.86
N ALA A 65 2.66 -11.49 44.77
CA ALA A 65 1.77 -10.33 44.69
C ALA A 65 2.37 -9.02 45.24
N VAL A 66 3.57 -9.04 45.84
CA VAL A 66 4.19 -7.83 46.44
C VAL A 66 5.23 -7.18 45.52
N ALA A 67 5.68 -7.86 44.45
CA ALA A 67 6.65 -7.27 43.50
C ALA A 67 6.00 -6.44 42.37
N PHE A 68 4.67 -6.40 42.26
CA PHE A 68 3.96 -5.75 41.16
C PHE A 68 3.49 -4.31 41.44
N MET A 69 3.69 -3.81 42.67
CA MET A 69 3.19 -2.48 43.10
C MET A 69 4.28 -1.40 43.23
N ALA A 70 5.50 -1.65 42.73
CA ALA A 70 6.57 -0.65 42.65
C ALA A 70 6.88 -0.17 41.22
N ALA A 71 6.21 -0.71 40.20
CA ALA A 71 6.39 -0.33 38.78
C ALA A 71 5.26 0.54 38.21
N LEU A 72 4.33 1.02 39.04
CA LEU A 72 3.20 1.86 38.63
C LEU A 72 3.36 3.36 38.95
N GLY A 73 4.50 3.75 39.54
CA GLY A 73 4.77 5.14 39.96
C GLY A 73 5.69 5.96 39.03
N ALA A 74 6.23 5.38 37.96
CA ALA A 74 7.26 6.02 37.13
C ALA A 74 6.86 6.30 35.67
N VAL A 75 5.57 6.20 35.32
CA VAL A 75 5.07 6.44 33.93
C VAL A 75 4.08 7.61 33.85
N LEU A 76 3.91 8.40 34.91
CA LEU A 76 2.91 9.49 34.97
C LEU A 76 3.48 10.92 35.03
N THR A 77 4.60 11.21 34.35
CA THR A 77 5.12 12.59 34.25
C THR A 77 5.56 13.08 32.88
N PHE A 78 5.30 12.36 31.77
CA PHE A 78 5.65 12.91 30.45
C PHE A 78 4.64 12.53 29.36
N PHE A 79 3.40 13.02 29.46
CA PHE A 79 2.53 13.28 28.30
C PHE A 79 1.44 14.28 28.69
N ARG A 80 1.66 15.56 28.37
CA ARG A 80 0.58 16.53 28.12
C ARG A 80 0.58 16.80 26.62
N PRO A 81 -0.55 16.64 25.91
CA PRO A 81 -0.67 17.20 24.56
C PRO A 81 -0.87 18.72 24.65
N SER A 82 -0.17 19.45 23.78
CA SER A 82 -0.38 20.88 23.53
C SER A 82 -1.37 21.02 22.37
N ASP A 83 -2.42 21.82 22.54
CA ASP A 83 -3.33 22.23 21.47
C ASP A 83 -2.59 23.08 20.41
N PRO A 84 -2.92 22.94 19.11
CA PRO A 84 -2.48 23.90 18.10
C PRO A 84 -3.48 25.06 17.94
N ASP A 85 -2.92 26.27 17.92
CA ASP A 85 -3.59 27.54 17.63
C ASP A 85 -4.32 27.52 16.28
N VAL A 86 -5.56 28.01 16.31
CA VAL A 86 -6.44 28.23 15.15
C VAL A 86 -6.12 29.59 14.55
N ALA A 87 -5.01 29.70 13.80
CA ALA A 87 -4.66 30.94 13.09
C ALA A 87 -3.65 30.71 11.95
N THR A 88 -3.92 29.81 10.99
CA THR A 88 -3.10 29.68 9.76
C THR A 88 -3.86 29.28 8.49
N LEU A 89 -5.20 29.13 8.55
CA LEU A 89 -5.96 28.69 7.38
C LEU A 89 -6.36 29.82 6.41
N GLU A 90 -6.36 31.09 6.84
CA GLU A 90 -6.69 32.23 5.97
C GLU A 90 -5.48 32.72 5.15
N GLU A 91 -4.25 32.58 5.64
CA GLU A 91 -3.04 32.97 4.90
C GLU A 91 -2.69 32.02 3.74
N ILE A 92 -3.09 30.74 3.83
CA ILE A 92 -2.88 29.75 2.75
C ILE A 92 -3.88 29.95 1.60
N ALA A 93 -5.07 30.49 1.88
CA ALA A 93 -6.09 30.76 0.85
C ALA A 93 -5.73 31.98 -0.01
N ALA A 94 -5.11 33.01 0.57
CA ALA A 94 -4.76 34.25 -0.13
C ALA A 94 -3.63 34.09 -1.17
N VAL A 95 -2.75 33.11 -1.01
CA VAL A 95 -1.66 32.84 -1.98
C VAL A 95 -2.18 32.07 -3.22
N ARG A 96 -3.34 31.40 -3.12
CA ARG A 96 -3.88 30.55 -4.20
C ARG A 96 -4.68 31.33 -5.25
N GLU A 97 -5.22 32.49 -4.89
CA GLU A 97 -6.08 33.32 -5.77
C GLU A 97 -5.30 34.31 -6.66
N ALA A 98 -4.01 34.53 -6.43
CA ALA A 98 -3.21 35.49 -7.20
C ALA A 98 -2.60 34.94 -8.52
N GLY A 99 -2.85 33.66 -8.86
CA GLY A 99 -2.27 33.00 -10.04
C GLY A 99 -3.22 32.82 -11.24
N ALA A 100 -4.48 33.22 -11.13
CA ALA A 100 -5.49 33.01 -12.17
C ALA A 100 -5.43 34.13 -13.22
N GLY A 101 -4.45 34.08 -14.11
CA GLY A 101 -4.32 35.09 -15.16
C GLY A 101 -3.18 34.86 -16.14
N ALA A 102 -3.09 33.67 -16.74
CA ALA A 102 -2.35 33.49 -17.99
C ALA A 102 -2.91 32.27 -18.74
N ASP A 103 -3.64 32.52 -19.83
CA ASP A 103 -3.87 31.51 -20.86
C ASP A 103 -2.52 31.18 -21.53
N VAL A 104 -1.82 30.19 -20.98
CA VAL A 104 -0.57 29.67 -21.54
C VAL A 104 -0.89 28.43 -22.37
N ALA A 105 -0.34 28.40 -23.59
CA ALA A 105 -0.42 27.26 -24.49
C ALA A 105 -0.08 25.96 -23.75
N ARG A 106 -1.00 25.00 -23.75
CA ARG A 106 -0.81 23.67 -23.16
C ARG A 106 0.38 23.00 -23.84
N ASP A 107 1.49 22.92 -23.12
CA ASP A 107 2.79 22.48 -23.65
C ASP A 107 2.84 20.94 -23.75
N ALA A 108 3.76 20.41 -24.56
CA ALA A 108 3.95 18.96 -24.70
C ALA A 108 4.29 18.27 -23.36
N THR A 109 4.89 19.02 -22.43
CA THR A 109 5.19 18.59 -21.05
C THR A 109 3.90 18.35 -20.25
N ASP A 110 2.93 19.28 -20.30
CA ASP A 110 1.64 19.12 -19.62
C ASP A 110 0.84 17.94 -20.19
N ALA A 111 0.90 17.75 -21.50
CA ALA A 111 0.27 16.61 -22.17
C ALA A 111 0.91 15.27 -21.75
N ALA A 112 2.23 15.22 -21.58
CA ALA A 112 2.93 14.05 -21.08
C ALA A 112 2.57 13.74 -19.62
N VAL A 113 2.43 14.76 -18.78
CA VAL A 113 2.00 14.62 -17.37
C VAL A 113 0.56 14.12 -17.29
N ALA A 114 -0.35 14.70 -18.08
CA ALA A 114 -1.75 14.26 -18.17
C ALA A 114 -1.89 12.84 -18.74
N ALA A 115 -0.93 12.38 -19.55
CA ALA A 115 -0.88 11.02 -20.10
C ALA A 115 -0.09 10.03 -19.22
N SER A 116 0.45 10.46 -18.08
CA SER A 116 1.03 9.54 -17.10
C SER A 116 -0.06 8.58 -16.59
N ARG A 117 0.25 7.27 -16.57
CA ARG A 117 -0.69 6.29 -16.03
C ARG A 117 -0.76 6.50 -14.51
N PRO A 118 -1.96 6.56 -13.89
CA PRO A 118 -2.10 6.90 -12.47
C PRO A 118 -1.48 5.85 -11.51
N GLY A 119 -0.95 4.76 -12.04
CA GLY A 119 -0.14 3.77 -11.33
C GLY A 119 0.00 2.50 -12.15
N TYR A 120 0.57 1.48 -11.52
CA TYR A 120 0.83 0.18 -12.10
C TYR A 120 -0.04 -0.92 -11.49
N GLY A 121 0.03 -2.11 -12.09
CA GLY A 121 -0.71 -3.27 -11.59
C GLY A 121 -2.15 -3.28 -12.07
N ARG A 122 -2.94 -4.21 -11.52
CA ARG A 122 -4.37 -4.35 -11.79
C ARG A 122 -5.22 -3.35 -11.01
N SER A 123 -4.77 -2.94 -9.82
CA SER A 123 -5.36 -1.84 -9.04
C SER A 123 -5.21 -0.50 -9.75
N GLY A 124 -4.09 -0.29 -10.46
CA GLY A 124 -3.71 1.02 -10.97
C GLY A 124 -3.18 1.96 -9.88
N ASP A 125 -2.95 1.46 -8.66
CA ASP A 125 -2.55 2.24 -7.49
C ASP A 125 -1.14 1.91 -6.98
N VAL A 126 -0.42 1.02 -7.67
CA VAL A 126 1.00 0.79 -7.38
C VAL A 126 1.82 1.93 -7.98
N LEU A 127 2.58 2.64 -7.17
CA LEU A 127 3.33 3.83 -7.57
C LEU A 127 4.81 3.55 -7.82
N VAL A 128 5.26 2.30 -7.61
CA VAL A 128 6.66 1.91 -7.74
C VAL A 128 6.91 0.88 -8.84
N ARG A 129 7.98 1.07 -9.60
CA ARG A 129 8.66 0.03 -10.39
C ARG A 129 9.94 -0.39 -9.71
N VAL A 130 10.29 -1.66 -9.86
CA VAL A 130 11.55 -2.21 -9.34
C VAL A 130 12.40 -2.67 -10.52
N ALA A 131 13.67 -2.29 -10.53
CA ALA A 131 14.59 -2.63 -11.60
C ALA A 131 16.01 -2.93 -11.08
N MET A 132 16.76 -3.71 -11.84
CA MET A 132 18.20 -3.84 -11.67
C MET A 132 18.92 -2.59 -12.20
N PRO A 133 20.14 -2.30 -11.73
CA PRO A 133 20.96 -1.24 -12.29
C PRO A 133 21.10 -1.36 -13.81
N SER A 134 20.91 -0.26 -14.53
CA SER A 134 21.01 -0.20 -15.99
C SER A 134 20.05 -1.13 -16.76
N GLN A 135 18.97 -1.58 -16.13
CA GLN A 135 17.92 -2.33 -16.82
C GLN A 135 17.05 -1.39 -17.67
N LEU A 136 16.66 -1.83 -18.87
CA LEU A 136 15.61 -1.18 -19.64
C LEU A 136 14.23 -1.52 -19.05
N ILE A 137 13.42 -0.50 -18.80
CA ILE A 137 12.06 -0.65 -18.27
C ILE A 137 11.05 0.08 -19.15
N GLU A 138 9.80 -0.39 -19.18
CA GLU A 138 8.71 0.32 -19.85
C GLU A 138 8.58 1.75 -19.30
N SER A 139 8.43 2.72 -20.19
CA SER A 139 8.23 4.12 -19.80
C SER A 139 7.01 4.25 -18.88
N PRO A 140 7.12 4.96 -17.75
CA PRO A 140 5.98 5.26 -16.88
C PRO A 140 5.01 6.26 -17.51
N VAL A 141 5.46 6.99 -18.53
CA VAL A 141 4.70 8.01 -19.25
C VAL A 141 4.34 7.49 -20.63
N ALA A 142 3.06 7.59 -21.00
CA ALA A 142 2.62 7.41 -22.37
C ALA A 142 2.77 8.76 -23.09
N LEU A 143 3.61 8.81 -24.12
CA LEU A 143 3.76 10.03 -24.90
C LEU A 143 2.78 10.06 -26.08
N PRO A 144 2.08 11.19 -26.32
CA PRO A 144 1.32 11.40 -27.55
C PRO A 144 2.22 11.27 -28.79
N ALA A 145 1.67 10.79 -29.91
CA ALA A 145 2.37 10.78 -31.18
C ALA A 145 2.75 12.21 -31.60
N GLY A 146 4.02 12.45 -31.97
CA GLY A 146 4.53 13.78 -32.36
C GLY A 146 5.42 14.48 -31.33
N SER A 147 5.62 13.89 -30.14
CA SER A 147 6.43 14.39 -29.01
C SER A 147 7.96 14.27 -29.19
N GLY A 148 8.46 14.35 -30.43
CA GLY A 148 9.82 13.95 -30.84
C GLY A 148 11.00 14.69 -30.19
N THR A 149 10.75 15.64 -29.30
CA THR A 149 11.76 16.48 -28.63
C THR A 149 11.84 16.25 -27.11
N LEU A 150 10.94 15.47 -26.52
CA LEU A 150 10.93 15.25 -25.08
C LEU A 150 12.17 14.50 -24.60
N ARG A 151 12.73 14.96 -23.49
CA ARG A 151 13.84 14.32 -22.80
C ARG A 151 13.38 13.87 -21.43
N TYR A 152 13.92 12.74 -20.99
CA TYR A 152 13.78 12.25 -19.63
C TYR A 152 15.13 12.22 -18.93
N GLN A 153 15.11 12.37 -17.62
CA GLN A 153 16.27 12.20 -16.75
C GLN A 153 15.78 11.73 -15.39
N TRP A 154 16.52 10.83 -14.76
CA TRP A 154 16.22 10.39 -13.41
C TRP A 154 16.77 11.39 -12.38
N VAL A 155 15.93 11.73 -11.40
CA VAL A 155 16.37 12.44 -10.19
C VAL A 155 16.22 11.54 -8.98
N ARG A 156 17.05 11.75 -7.97
CA ARG A 156 16.92 11.05 -6.69
C ARG A 156 15.65 11.50 -5.97
N ALA A 157 14.87 10.56 -5.46
CA ALA A 157 13.68 10.88 -4.67
C ALA A 157 14.00 11.58 -3.34
N ALA A 158 15.25 11.49 -2.86
CA ALA A 158 15.66 12.05 -1.57
C ALA A 158 15.89 13.58 -1.59
N ASP A 159 16.28 14.14 -2.73
CA ASP A 159 16.73 15.54 -2.83
C ASP A 159 16.59 16.14 -4.24
N SER A 160 15.95 15.43 -5.17
CA SER A 160 15.79 15.81 -6.57
C SER A 160 17.10 16.08 -7.32
N SER A 161 18.25 15.63 -6.77
CA SER A 161 19.53 15.74 -7.46
C SER A 161 19.60 14.82 -8.68
N GLU A 162 20.33 15.26 -9.70
CA GLU A 162 20.47 14.53 -10.96
C GLU A 162 21.19 13.20 -10.75
N ALA A 163 20.56 12.12 -11.21
CA ALA A 163 21.11 10.77 -11.07
C ALA A 163 21.90 10.33 -12.30
N ASP A 164 21.51 10.82 -13.47
CA ASP A 164 22.09 10.51 -14.77
C ASP A 164 21.98 11.70 -15.74
N VAL A 165 22.27 11.48 -17.02
CA VAL A 165 22.20 12.53 -18.05
C VAL A 165 20.86 12.50 -18.80
N PRO A 166 20.32 13.65 -19.25
CA PRO A 166 19.08 13.67 -20.03
C PRO A 166 19.17 12.89 -21.34
N ARG A 167 18.18 12.03 -21.59
CA ARG A 167 18.05 11.16 -22.77
C ARG A 167 16.75 11.45 -23.50
N THR A 168 16.71 11.21 -24.81
CA THR A 168 15.48 11.35 -25.60
C THR A 168 14.45 10.31 -25.16
N LEU A 169 13.21 10.74 -24.93
CA LEU A 169 12.06 9.89 -24.69
C LEU A 169 11.26 9.80 -25.99
N ALA A 170 11.30 8.66 -26.66
CA ALA A 170 10.48 8.42 -27.86
C ALA A 170 9.20 7.63 -27.51
N PRO A 171 8.10 7.82 -28.26
CA PRO A 171 6.87 7.05 -28.06
C PRO A 171 7.11 5.55 -28.09
N GLY A 172 6.56 4.82 -27.11
CA GLY A 172 6.68 3.36 -27.00
C GLY A 172 8.08 2.85 -26.59
N MET A 173 9.03 3.74 -26.27
CA MET A 173 10.38 3.35 -25.88
C MET A 173 10.48 2.98 -24.40
N SER A 174 11.41 2.07 -24.12
CA SER A 174 11.87 1.80 -22.76
C SER A 174 12.82 2.89 -22.27
N VAL A 175 12.75 3.21 -20.98
CA VAL A 175 13.70 4.09 -20.30
C VAL A 175 14.79 3.25 -19.61
N LEU A 176 16.01 3.76 -19.56
CA LEU A 176 17.12 3.07 -18.89
C LEU A 176 17.12 3.43 -17.40
N ALA A 177 17.05 2.44 -16.52
CA ALA A 177 17.19 2.65 -15.08
C ALA A 177 18.60 3.18 -14.74
N PRO A 178 18.73 4.03 -13.70
CA PRO A 178 20.04 4.48 -13.21
C PRO A 178 21.00 3.33 -12.92
N ALA A 179 22.30 3.57 -13.14
CA ALA A 179 23.34 2.57 -12.90
C ALA A 179 23.69 2.39 -11.40
N ARG A 180 23.24 3.31 -10.54
CA ARG A 180 23.43 3.23 -9.09
C ARG A 180 22.12 2.83 -8.42
N PRO A 181 22.17 1.99 -7.37
CA PRO A 181 21.00 1.72 -6.53
C PRO A 181 20.43 2.98 -5.89
N GLY A 182 19.13 2.95 -5.60
CA GLY A 182 18.41 4.04 -4.94
C GLY A 182 16.96 4.15 -5.40
N VAL A 183 16.24 5.14 -4.85
CA VAL A 183 14.88 5.48 -5.25
C VAL A 183 14.92 6.76 -6.09
N TYR A 184 14.25 6.73 -7.23
CA TYR A 184 14.30 7.76 -8.26
C TYR A 184 12.90 8.19 -8.70
N ARG A 185 12.80 9.42 -9.18
CA ARG A 185 11.63 9.96 -9.89
C ARG A 185 12.02 10.31 -11.31
N LEU A 186 11.06 10.18 -12.22
CA LEU A 186 11.28 10.57 -13.60
C LEU A 186 11.03 12.06 -13.73
N ALA A 187 11.99 12.77 -14.29
CA ALA A 187 11.78 14.14 -14.71
C ALA A 187 11.75 14.19 -16.24
N VAL A 188 10.74 14.86 -16.78
CA VAL A 188 10.47 14.96 -18.22
C VAL A 188 10.40 16.43 -18.60
N GLY A 189 10.89 16.78 -19.78
CA GLY A 189 10.79 18.15 -20.28
C GLY A 189 11.43 18.36 -21.64
N GLU A 190 11.33 19.60 -22.12
CA GLU A 190 11.87 20.07 -23.38
C GLU A 190 12.76 21.30 -23.18
N GLY A 191 13.94 21.30 -23.80
CA GLY A 191 14.90 22.39 -23.66
C GLY A 191 15.32 22.62 -22.20
N ALA A 192 15.05 23.81 -21.68
CA ALA A 192 15.34 24.20 -20.29
C ALA A 192 14.14 23.96 -19.33
N SER A 193 12.95 23.68 -19.87
CA SER A 193 11.77 23.38 -19.05
C SER A 193 11.82 21.91 -18.62
N ARG A 194 11.59 21.65 -17.33
CA ARG A 194 11.65 20.30 -16.74
C ARG A 194 10.67 20.18 -15.59
N GLN A 195 9.86 19.13 -15.62
CA GLN A 195 8.93 18.76 -14.55
C GLN A 195 9.31 17.40 -13.96
N VAL A 196 9.26 17.28 -12.64
CA VAL A 196 9.42 16.01 -11.93
C VAL A 196 8.05 15.38 -11.75
N LEU A 197 7.92 14.10 -12.10
CA LEU A 197 6.72 13.30 -11.85
C LEU A 197 6.86 12.69 -10.45
N ASP A 198 6.23 13.32 -9.46
CA ASP A 198 6.39 12.93 -8.05
C ASP A 198 5.61 11.68 -7.67
N ASP A 199 4.62 11.32 -8.49
CA ASP A 199 3.61 10.30 -8.26
C ASP A 199 4.15 8.89 -8.55
N LEU A 200 5.19 8.78 -9.39
CA LEU A 200 5.76 7.50 -9.83
C LEU A 200 7.23 7.40 -9.46
N SER A 201 7.58 6.31 -8.79
CA SER A 201 8.93 6.03 -8.31
C SER A 201 9.55 4.82 -9.00
N LEU A 202 10.85 4.88 -9.22
CA LEU A 202 11.68 3.74 -9.61
C LEU A 202 12.62 3.38 -8.47
N ALA A 203 12.49 2.17 -7.95
CA ALA A 203 13.45 1.57 -7.03
C ALA A 203 14.49 0.74 -7.81
N VAL A 204 15.70 1.27 -7.93
CA VAL A 204 16.84 0.52 -8.47
C VAL A 204 17.49 -0.29 -7.36
N LEU A 205 17.52 -1.60 -7.53
CA LEU A 205 17.97 -2.54 -6.52
C LEU A 205 19.49 -2.49 -6.31
N VAL A 206 19.92 -2.67 -5.06
CA VAL A 206 21.21 -3.26 -4.74
C VAL A 206 21.15 -4.75 -5.11
N PRO A 207 21.92 -5.23 -6.11
CA PRO A 207 21.90 -6.64 -6.50
C PRO A 207 22.16 -7.57 -5.32
N PHE A 208 21.47 -8.71 -5.26
CA PHE A 208 21.68 -9.69 -4.18
C PHE A 208 23.15 -10.12 -4.07
N ALA A 209 23.87 -10.18 -5.19
CA ALA A 209 25.29 -10.51 -5.25
C ALA A 209 26.20 -9.56 -4.46
N GLN A 210 25.74 -8.35 -4.10
CA GLN A 210 26.49 -7.43 -3.25
C GLN A 210 26.36 -7.76 -1.75
N LYS A 211 25.47 -8.69 -1.38
CA LYS A 211 25.40 -9.22 -0.02
C LYS A 211 26.66 -10.04 0.27
N PHE A 212 27.44 -9.60 1.24
CA PHE A 212 28.60 -10.33 1.73
C PHE A 212 28.26 -10.96 3.08
N GLY A 213 28.34 -12.29 3.16
CA GLY A 213 27.91 -13.03 4.35
C GLY A 213 26.44 -12.74 4.66
N GLY A 214 26.16 -12.21 5.85
CA GLY A 214 24.81 -11.82 6.28
C GLY A 214 24.50 -10.33 6.14
N THR A 215 25.28 -9.56 5.38
CA THR A 215 25.24 -8.09 5.41
C THR A 215 25.27 -7.44 4.03
N VAL A 216 24.65 -6.26 3.93
CA VAL A 216 24.76 -5.33 2.80
C VAL A 216 25.08 -3.96 3.37
N ASN A 217 26.20 -3.35 2.96
CA ASN A 217 26.66 -2.04 3.44
C ASN A 217 26.58 -1.89 4.97
N GLY A 218 27.00 -2.93 5.69
CA GLY A 218 26.99 -3.00 7.15
C GLY A 218 25.64 -3.38 7.78
N TYR A 219 24.50 -3.24 7.08
CA TYR A 219 23.19 -3.60 7.61
C TYR A 219 23.04 -5.13 7.66
N ARG A 220 22.67 -5.68 8.82
CA ARG A 220 22.58 -7.13 9.02
C ARG A 220 21.24 -7.66 8.56
N LEU A 221 21.25 -8.40 7.45
CA LEU A 221 20.11 -9.13 6.93
C LEU A 221 20.03 -10.55 7.50
N GLY A 222 21.18 -11.20 7.75
CA GLY A 222 21.24 -12.63 7.99
C GLY A 222 21.29 -13.42 6.67
N SER A 223 20.94 -14.70 6.72
CA SER A 223 20.97 -15.59 5.55
C SER A 223 19.60 -16.19 5.29
N TRP A 224 19.18 -16.20 4.03
CA TRP A 224 17.94 -16.85 3.64
C TRP A 224 18.04 -18.37 3.84
N PRO A 225 16.92 -19.05 4.12
CA PRO A 225 16.89 -20.51 4.17
C PRO A 225 17.46 -21.11 2.88
N PHE A 226 18.40 -22.05 3.03
CA PHE A 226 19.04 -22.74 1.91
C PHE A 226 19.75 -21.83 0.90
N GLU A 227 20.09 -20.58 1.25
CA GLU A 227 20.78 -19.63 0.38
C GLU A 227 22.06 -20.23 -0.24
N ARG A 228 22.82 -21.00 0.55
CA ARG A 228 24.07 -21.66 0.12
C ARG A 228 23.85 -22.91 -0.72
N LEU A 229 22.63 -23.45 -0.73
CA LEU A 229 22.23 -24.63 -1.49
C LEU A 229 21.45 -24.26 -2.75
N GLY A 230 21.45 -22.98 -3.16
CA GLY A 230 20.71 -22.50 -4.32
C GLY A 230 19.21 -22.35 -4.08
N GLY A 231 18.77 -22.22 -2.83
CA GLY A 231 17.38 -21.94 -2.48
C GLY A 231 16.88 -20.60 -3.01
N GLU A 232 15.56 -20.41 -2.93
CA GLU A 232 14.91 -19.15 -3.31
C GLU A 232 15.55 -17.96 -2.57
N ARG A 233 15.79 -16.87 -3.30
CA ARG A 233 16.35 -15.62 -2.77
C ARG A 233 15.81 -14.42 -3.53
N PRO A 234 15.77 -13.22 -2.91
CA PRO A 234 15.47 -11.98 -3.60
C PRO A 234 16.43 -11.69 -4.76
N LEU A 235 15.96 -10.95 -5.77
CA LEU A 235 16.83 -10.44 -6.85
C LEU A 235 17.84 -9.40 -6.32
N GLY A 236 17.43 -8.63 -5.32
CA GLY A 236 18.19 -7.56 -4.71
C GLY A 236 17.37 -6.85 -3.65
N PHE A 237 17.86 -5.69 -3.22
CA PHE A 237 17.31 -4.93 -2.11
C PHE A 237 17.06 -3.48 -2.52
N VAL A 238 15.92 -2.93 -2.10
CA VAL A 238 15.67 -1.49 -2.16
C VAL A 238 16.43 -0.83 -1.02
N GLU A 239 17.27 0.14 -1.35
CA GLU A 239 17.94 0.99 -0.36
C GLU A 239 16.94 1.99 0.22
N VAL A 240 16.79 1.99 1.53
CA VAL A 240 15.94 2.91 2.27
C VAL A 240 16.83 3.82 3.10
N THR A 241 16.69 5.12 2.89
CA THR A 241 17.31 6.16 3.72
C THR A 241 16.24 6.81 4.59
N ALA A 242 16.65 7.58 5.60
CA ALA A 242 15.72 8.38 6.38
C ALA A 242 14.87 9.33 5.51
N ARG A 243 15.41 9.82 4.38
CA ARG A 243 14.71 10.74 3.46
C ARG A 243 13.77 10.05 2.48
N THR A 244 13.95 8.74 2.25
CA THR A 244 13.13 7.98 1.29
C THR A 244 12.11 7.07 1.96
N ALA A 245 12.13 6.96 3.29
CA ALA A 245 11.18 6.13 4.03
C ALA A 245 9.71 6.54 3.78
N ASP A 246 9.44 7.83 3.57
CA ASP A 246 8.09 8.34 3.32
C ASP A 246 7.63 8.26 1.85
N VAL A 247 8.46 7.75 0.94
CA VAL A 247 8.07 7.55 -0.46
C VAL A 247 6.93 6.52 -0.53
N SER A 248 5.83 6.90 -1.18
CA SER A 248 4.72 6.00 -1.46
C SER A 248 5.11 4.92 -2.47
N LEU A 249 4.88 3.66 -2.10
CA LEU A 249 5.01 2.50 -2.98
C LEU A 249 3.69 2.16 -3.68
N SER A 250 2.57 2.46 -3.03
CA SER A 250 1.22 2.45 -3.56
C SER A 250 0.38 3.50 -2.84
N ARG A 251 -0.90 3.64 -3.17
CA ARG A 251 -1.80 4.60 -2.53
C ARG A 251 -1.79 4.52 -1.00
N HIS A 252 -1.79 3.32 -0.42
CA HIS A 252 -1.88 3.13 1.03
C HIS A 252 -0.58 2.67 1.70
N VAL A 253 0.50 2.44 0.92
CA VAL A 253 1.72 1.82 1.42
C VAL A 253 2.93 2.69 1.13
N ARG A 254 3.76 2.93 2.15
CA ARG A 254 5.03 3.66 2.07
C ARG A 254 6.21 2.72 2.12
N LEU A 255 7.38 3.19 1.68
CA LEU A 255 8.62 2.40 1.72
C LEU A 255 9.03 2.04 3.15
N GLY A 256 8.78 2.95 4.09
CA GLY A 256 9.01 2.78 5.52
C GLY A 256 8.22 1.62 6.13
N ASP A 257 7.04 1.29 5.60
CA ASP A 257 6.21 0.18 6.07
C ASP A 257 6.88 -1.20 5.88
N PHE A 258 7.86 -1.26 4.97
CA PHE A 258 8.66 -2.46 4.71
C PHE A 258 9.98 -2.49 5.48
N VAL A 259 10.34 -1.41 6.19
CA VAL A 259 11.53 -1.43 7.03
C VAL A 259 11.33 -2.40 8.19
N THR A 260 12.26 -3.33 8.36
CA THR A 260 12.19 -4.31 9.45
C THR A 260 12.24 -3.62 10.81
N HIS A 261 11.37 -4.04 11.72
CA HIS A 261 11.31 -3.59 13.12
C HIS A 261 12.42 -4.22 13.97
N ASP A 262 13.67 -4.00 13.58
CA ASP A 262 14.84 -4.41 14.35
C ASP A 262 15.47 -3.21 15.10
N GLN A 263 16.44 -3.54 15.96
CA GLN A 263 17.13 -2.57 16.81
C GLN A 263 18.38 -1.98 16.12
N GLN A 264 18.53 -2.10 14.80
CA GLN A 264 19.71 -1.61 14.09
C GLN A 264 19.58 -0.10 13.83
N ALA A 265 20.37 0.74 14.51
CA ALA A 265 20.27 2.20 14.39
C ALA A 265 20.83 2.78 13.07
N GLN A 266 21.60 1.99 12.32
CA GLN A 266 22.29 2.45 11.11
C GLN A 266 21.36 2.65 9.92
N TRP A 267 21.70 3.65 9.11
CA TRP A 267 21.14 3.91 7.80
C TRP A 267 22.26 3.92 6.76
N PRO A 268 21.99 3.58 5.49
CA PRO A 268 20.71 3.09 4.97
C PRO A 268 20.33 1.69 5.48
N ARG A 269 19.04 1.37 5.38
CA ARG A 269 18.48 0.03 5.59
C ARG A 269 18.09 -0.58 4.24
N TYR A 270 17.92 -1.89 4.20
CA TYR A 270 17.66 -2.62 2.96
C TYR A 270 16.42 -3.49 3.09
N VAL A 271 15.49 -3.34 2.15
CA VAL A 271 14.22 -4.06 2.15
C VAL A 271 14.01 -4.81 0.85
N VAL A 272 13.16 -5.83 0.88
CA VAL A 272 12.66 -6.51 -0.31
C VAL A 272 11.17 -6.21 -0.39
N VAL A 273 10.69 -5.78 -1.55
CA VAL A 273 9.26 -5.53 -1.77
C VAL A 273 8.86 -6.04 -3.15
N SER A 274 7.75 -6.78 -3.19
CA SER A 274 7.14 -7.28 -4.42
C SER A 274 6.02 -6.35 -4.86
N PRO A 275 6.08 -5.75 -6.07
CA PRO A 275 4.98 -4.96 -6.60
C PRO A 275 3.66 -5.73 -6.69
N ARG A 276 3.70 -7.07 -6.78
CA ARG A 276 2.50 -7.93 -6.80
C ARG A 276 1.78 -7.95 -5.45
N LEU A 277 2.53 -7.87 -4.35
CA LEU A 277 1.94 -7.76 -3.02
C LEU A 277 1.24 -6.40 -2.87
N LEU A 278 1.90 -5.32 -3.29
CA LEU A 278 1.32 -3.98 -3.25
C LEU A 278 0.01 -3.94 -4.04
N ASP A 279 0.02 -4.46 -5.27
CA ASP A 279 -1.16 -4.53 -6.12
C ASP A 279 -2.31 -5.30 -5.47
N LYS A 280 -2.00 -6.42 -4.82
CA LYS A 280 -3.00 -7.22 -4.09
C LYS A 280 -3.58 -6.48 -2.90
N VAL A 281 -2.75 -5.77 -2.13
CA VAL A 281 -3.22 -4.99 -0.97
C VAL A 281 -4.16 -3.89 -1.42
N GLU A 282 -3.80 -3.14 -2.47
CA GLU A 282 -4.67 -2.08 -3.02
C GLU A 282 -5.99 -2.64 -3.54
N LEU A 283 -5.96 -3.76 -4.28
CA LEU A 283 -7.18 -4.44 -4.73
C LEU A 283 -8.08 -4.90 -3.58
N VAL A 284 -7.49 -5.33 -2.46
CA VAL A 284 -8.25 -5.69 -1.25
C VAL A 284 -8.89 -4.43 -0.64
N VAL A 285 -8.16 -3.32 -0.58
CA VAL A 285 -8.69 -2.04 -0.11
C VAL A 285 -9.85 -1.56 -0.99
N ASP A 286 -9.71 -1.65 -2.30
CA ASP A 286 -10.79 -1.33 -3.25
C ASP A 286 -12.02 -2.21 -3.05
N GLU A 287 -11.83 -3.49 -2.76
CA GLU A 287 -12.95 -4.38 -2.46
C GLU A 287 -13.64 -4.02 -1.16
N ILE A 288 -12.88 -3.66 -0.12
CA ILE A 288 -13.43 -3.16 1.14
C ILE A 288 -14.21 -1.86 0.91
N ALA A 289 -13.68 -0.93 0.11
CA ALA A 289 -14.38 0.30 -0.24
C ALA A 289 -15.72 0.01 -0.94
N LYS A 290 -15.75 -0.93 -1.89
CA LYS A 290 -16.98 -1.37 -2.56
C LYS A 290 -17.98 -1.99 -1.59
N LEU A 291 -17.54 -2.89 -0.72
CA LEU A 291 -18.39 -3.52 0.30
C LEU A 291 -18.98 -2.49 1.28
N ARG A 292 -18.25 -1.41 1.56
CA ARG A 292 -18.71 -0.29 2.39
C ARG A 292 -19.56 0.74 1.65
N GLY A 293 -19.65 0.68 0.32
CA GLY A 293 -20.29 1.73 -0.49
C GLY A 293 -19.52 3.05 -0.50
N VAL A 294 -18.20 3.01 -0.31
CA VAL A 294 -17.33 4.19 -0.35
C VAL A 294 -16.77 4.35 -1.76
N GLY A 295 -17.07 5.47 -2.42
CA GLY A 295 -16.66 5.72 -3.80
C GLY A 295 -15.17 6.06 -3.98
N ASP A 296 -14.48 6.44 -2.91
CA ASP A 296 -13.07 6.81 -2.91
C ASP A 296 -12.27 5.89 -1.96
N PRO A 297 -11.53 4.90 -2.50
CA PRO A 297 -10.76 3.95 -1.69
C PRO A 297 -9.69 4.60 -0.80
N SER A 298 -9.23 5.82 -1.11
CA SER A 298 -8.22 6.52 -0.27
C SER A 298 -8.70 6.84 1.15
N ARG A 299 -10.02 6.78 1.36
CA ARG A 299 -10.66 6.99 2.67
C ARG A 299 -10.62 5.73 3.55
N ILE A 300 -10.19 4.59 3.01
CA ILE A 300 -10.06 3.37 3.78
C ILE A 300 -8.74 3.43 4.57
N ARG A 301 -8.86 3.34 5.89
CA ARG A 301 -7.69 3.38 6.76
C ARG A 301 -6.98 2.04 6.74
N VAL A 302 -5.71 2.06 6.38
CA VAL A 302 -4.82 0.90 6.33
C VAL A 302 -3.63 1.12 7.27
N ARG A 303 -3.19 0.06 7.94
CA ARG A 303 -1.94 0.02 8.70
C ARG A 303 -1.17 -1.23 8.34
N ILE A 304 0.08 -1.05 7.93
CA ILE A 304 1.03 -2.15 7.77
C ILE A 304 1.72 -2.39 9.12
N ASN A 305 1.44 -3.51 9.75
CA ASN A 305 2.07 -3.89 11.02
C ASN A 305 3.48 -4.48 10.78
N SER A 306 3.69 -5.12 9.63
CA SER A 306 4.98 -5.71 9.25
C SER A 306 5.02 -5.98 7.75
N GLY A 307 5.88 -5.29 7.01
CA GLY A 307 6.26 -5.66 5.64
C GLY A 307 7.42 -6.65 5.63
N PHE A 308 8.58 -6.23 5.11
CA PHE A 308 9.75 -7.09 5.01
C PHE A 308 10.42 -7.38 6.36
N ARG A 309 10.80 -8.64 6.56
CA ARG A 309 11.60 -9.11 7.71
C ARG A 309 12.94 -9.61 7.22
N THR A 310 14.04 -9.05 7.74
CA THR A 310 15.36 -9.67 7.53
C THR A 310 15.35 -11.11 8.05
N PRO A 311 16.07 -12.07 7.42
CA PRO A 311 16.21 -13.41 7.97
C PRO A 311 16.69 -13.44 9.42
N LEU A 312 17.61 -12.55 9.78
CA LEU A 312 18.08 -12.36 11.15
C LEU A 312 16.93 -12.00 12.09
N HIS A 313 16.14 -10.98 11.76
CA HIS A 313 14.99 -10.57 12.57
C HIS A 313 13.93 -11.67 12.64
N ASN A 314 13.60 -12.29 11.50
CA ASN A 314 12.59 -13.35 11.42
C ASN A 314 12.94 -14.50 12.38
N SER A 315 14.21 -14.91 12.47
CA SER A 315 14.63 -15.98 13.40
C SER A 315 14.34 -15.69 14.89
N GLY A 316 14.20 -14.42 15.27
CA GLY A 316 13.85 -14.00 16.63
C GLY A 316 12.35 -13.76 16.85
N VAL A 317 11.52 -13.82 15.81
CA VAL A 317 10.07 -13.66 15.94
C VAL A 317 9.45 -15.00 16.34
N GLU A 318 8.83 -15.03 17.52
CA GLU A 318 8.13 -16.20 18.04
C GLU A 318 7.06 -16.71 17.07
N GLY A 319 7.04 -18.03 16.85
CA GLY A 319 6.08 -18.68 15.95
C GLY A 319 6.30 -18.43 14.46
N SER A 320 7.32 -17.65 14.08
CA SER A 320 7.59 -17.40 12.66
C SER A 320 8.14 -18.66 11.97
N ALA A 321 7.71 -18.89 10.74
CA ALA A 321 8.26 -19.95 9.92
C ALA A 321 9.69 -19.59 9.47
N LEU A 322 10.59 -20.57 9.46
CA LEU A 322 11.94 -20.41 8.91
C LEU A 322 11.90 -19.87 7.47
N ASN A 323 10.97 -20.36 6.65
CA ASN A 323 10.77 -19.92 5.27
C ASN A 323 9.56 -18.95 5.15
N SER A 324 9.44 -18.01 6.08
CA SER A 324 8.41 -16.96 6.06
C SER A 324 8.50 -16.09 4.81
N ARG A 325 7.34 -15.79 4.20
CA ARG A 325 7.23 -14.93 3.00
C ARG A 325 7.58 -13.46 3.26
N HIS A 326 7.53 -13.00 4.51
CA HIS A 326 8.05 -11.66 4.84
C HIS A 326 9.52 -11.47 4.47
N GLN A 327 10.32 -12.54 4.45
CA GLN A 327 11.72 -12.49 4.04
C GLN A 327 11.91 -12.30 2.54
N TYR A 328 10.86 -12.52 1.74
CA TYR A 328 10.90 -12.45 0.28
C TYR A 328 10.22 -11.19 -0.25
N GLY A 329 9.73 -10.32 0.65
CA GLY A 329 9.09 -9.06 0.31
C GLY A 329 7.71 -9.19 -0.34
N ASP A 330 7.17 -10.41 -0.38
CA ASP A 330 5.88 -10.71 -0.99
C ASP A 330 4.80 -11.06 0.04
N ALA A 331 5.03 -10.76 1.33
CA ALA A 331 4.03 -10.77 2.39
C ALA A 331 4.01 -9.47 3.21
N ALA A 332 2.82 -9.14 3.73
CA ALA A 332 2.62 -8.12 4.73
C ALA A 332 1.55 -8.55 5.76
N ASP A 333 1.71 -8.09 7.00
CA ASP A 333 0.69 -8.16 8.04
C ASP A 333 -0.04 -6.82 8.06
N VAL A 334 -1.33 -6.81 7.72
CA VAL A 334 -2.12 -5.61 7.42
C VAL A 334 -3.33 -5.54 8.35
N ALA A 335 -3.63 -4.36 8.87
CA ALA A 335 -4.89 -4.04 9.51
C ALA A 335 -5.64 -3.00 8.66
N ILE A 336 -6.88 -3.28 8.31
CA ILE A 336 -7.72 -2.39 7.49
C ILE A 336 -9.00 -2.13 8.29
N ASP A 337 -9.44 -0.88 8.36
CA ASP A 337 -10.71 -0.48 8.97
C ASP A 337 -11.86 -0.73 7.98
N ALA A 338 -12.48 -1.90 8.12
CA ALA A 338 -13.40 -2.45 7.14
C ALA A 338 -14.85 -2.03 7.35
N ASP A 339 -15.22 -1.55 8.54
CA ASP A 339 -16.54 -0.94 8.79
C ASP A 339 -16.49 0.59 8.92
N GLY A 340 -15.32 1.19 9.11
CA GLY A 340 -15.13 2.63 9.19
C GLY A 340 -15.30 3.22 10.58
N ASP A 341 -15.28 2.41 11.64
CA ASP A 341 -15.44 2.90 13.02
C ASP A 341 -14.16 3.51 13.61
N GLY A 342 -13.07 3.54 12.83
CA GLY A 342 -11.77 4.07 13.24
C GLY A 342 -10.93 3.08 14.07
N ARG A 343 -11.35 1.82 14.21
CA ARG A 343 -10.64 0.77 14.93
C ARG A 343 -10.19 -0.35 14.00
N PHE A 344 -9.37 -1.24 14.55
CA PHE A 344 -8.94 -2.46 13.88
C PHE A 344 -9.33 -3.64 14.76
N THR A 345 -10.43 -4.28 14.42
CA THR A 345 -11.10 -5.29 15.23
C THR A 345 -11.00 -6.68 14.60
N SER A 346 -11.47 -7.69 15.34
CA SER A 346 -11.63 -9.03 14.80
C SER A 346 -12.69 -9.10 13.71
N PHE A 347 -13.69 -8.20 13.73
CA PHE A 347 -14.67 -8.10 12.66
C PHE A 347 -13.97 -7.67 11.37
N ASP A 348 -13.19 -6.60 11.43
CA ASP A 348 -12.44 -6.10 10.27
C ASP A 348 -11.55 -7.17 9.65
N SER A 349 -10.80 -7.89 10.47
CA SER A 349 -9.87 -8.91 9.98
C SER A 349 -10.57 -10.07 9.26
N ARG A 350 -11.82 -10.40 9.66
CA ARG A 350 -12.63 -11.40 8.95
C ARG A 350 -13.15 -10.87 7.61
N VAL A 351 -13.56 -9.61 7.55
CA VAL A 351 -14.00 -8.96 6.31
C VAL A 351 -12.84 -8.84 5.32
N VAL A 352 -11.65 -8.44 5.81
CA VAL A 352 -10.42 -8.42 5.00
C VAL A 352 -10.07 -9.81 4.49
N GLY A 353 -10.17 -10.85 5.33
CA GLY A 353 -9.97 -12.23 4.90
C GLY A 353 -10.92 -12.66 3.76
N LEU A 354 -12.19 -12.26 3.85
CA LEU A 354 -13.17 -12.49 2.78
C LEU A 354 -12.80 -11.73 1.50
N ALA A 355 -12.43 -10.45 1.61
CA ALA A 355 -12.01 -9.63 0.48
C ALA A 355 -10.78 -10.24 -0.24
N VAL A 356 -9.81 -10.77 0.51
CA VAL A 356 -8.65 -11.48 -0.05
C VAL A 356 -9.09 -12.70 -0.88
N GLU A 357 -10.02 -13.53 -0.38
CA GLU A 357 -10.53 -14.68 -1.13
C GLU A 357 -11.26 -14.24 -2.43
N MET A 358 -12.02 -13.15 -2.38
CA MET A 358 -12.71 -12.59 -3.55
C MET A 358 -11.72 -12.02 -4.59
N ILE A 359 -10.65 -11.39 -4.13
CA ILE A 359 -9.59 -10.86 -5.00
C ILE A 359 -8.80 -11.99 -5.63
N GLU A 360 -8.37 -13.01 -4.89
CA GLU A 360 -7.65 -14.15 -5.47
C GLU A 360 -8.50 -14.93 -6.48
N LYS A 361 -9.83 -14.98 -6.31
CA LYS A 361 -10.72 -15.59 -7.30
C LYS A 361 -10.77 -14.81 -8.63
N ARG A 362 -10.74 -13.47 -8.58
CA ARG A 362 -10.73 -12.60 -9.78
C ARG A 362 -9.35 -12.43 -10.39
N HIS A 363 -8.31 -12.53 -9.57
CA HIS A 363 -6.90 -12.34 -9.92
C HIS A 363 -6.10 -13.58 -9.47
N PRO A 364 -6.27 -14.74 -10.13
CA PRO A 364 -5.62 -15.99 -9.74
C PRO A 364 -4.09 -15.89 -9.80
N GLU A 365 -3.54 -14.96 -10.56
CA GLU A 365 -2.12 -14.67 -10.54
C GLU A 365 -1.66 -14.17 -9.16
N LEU A 366 -2.46 -13.42 -8.41
CA LEU A 366 -2.10 -12.86 -7.09
C LEU A 366 -2.33 -13.83 -5.93
N VAL A 367 -2.61 -15.11 -6.21
CA VAL A 367 -2.86 -16.14 -5.18
C VAL A 367 -1.68 -16.27 -4.22
N GLY A 368 -1.97 -16.41 -2.93
CA GLY A 368 -0.94 -16.63 -1.92
C GLY A 368 -1.49 -17.14 -0.59
N GLY A 369 -0.73 -16.90 0.46
CA GLY A 369 -1.13 -17.16 1.84
C GLY A 369 -2.04 -16.08 2.40
N LEU A 370 -2.99 -16.53 3.21
CA LEU A 370 -3.88 -15.69 4.00
C LEU A 370 -3.93 -16.27 5.43
N GLY A 371 -3.50 -15.46 6.39
CA GLY A 371 -3.57 -15.77 7.81
C GLY A 371 -4.41 -14.74 8.53
N VAL A 372 -5.46 -15.15 9.24
CA VAL A 372 -6.30 -14.21 9.98
C VAL A 372 -5.99 -14.33 11.47
N TYR A 373 -5.50 -13.25 12.06
CA TYR A 373 -5.07 -13.19 13.46
C TYR A 373 -6.02 -12.28 14.24
N VAL A 374 -6.71 -12.85 15.22
CA VAL A 374 -7.71 -12.13 16.00
C VAL A 374 -7.46 -12.31 17.49
N ASN A 375 -7.18 -11.21 18.19
CA ASN A 375 -7.18 -11.20 19.64
C ASN A 375 -7.58 -9.81 20.17
N ALA A 376 -7.83 -9.72 21.47
CA ALA A 376 -8.31 -8.50 22.12
C ALA A 376 -7.31 -7.32 22.07
N ARG A 377 -6.03 -7.56 21.78
CA ARG A 377 -4.97 -6.54 21.79
C ARG A 377 -4.51 -6.10 20.39
N SER A 378 -4.57 -6.98 19.40
CA SER A 378 -4.14 -6.70 18.03
C SER A 378 -4.82 -7.68 17.07
N SER A 379 -5.61 -7.15 16.14
CA SER A 379 -6.21 -7.90 15.03
C SER A 379 -5.59 -7.46 13.71
N TYR A 380 -5.20 -8.41 12.89
CA TYR A 380 -4.59 -8.16 11.57
C TYR A 380 -4.71 -9.38 10.67
N VAL A 381 -4.42 -9.17 9.39
CA VAL A 381 -4.43 -10.20 8.36
C VAL A 381 -3.06 -10.27 7.71
N HIS A 382 -2.47 -11.45 7.72
CA HIS A 382 -1.34 -11.78 6.87
C HIS A 382 -1.83 -11.97 5.44
N ILE A 383 -1.24 -11.24 4.50
CA ILE A 383 -1.49 -11.34 3.07
C ILE A 383 -0.16 -11.55 2.37
N ASP A 384 -0.06 -12.57 1.54
CA ASP A 384 1.09 -12.73 0.64
C ASP A 384 0.68 -13.10 -0.79
N ALA A 385 1.62 -12.99 -1.72
CA ALA A 385 1.45 -13.28 -3.14
C ALA A 385 2.41 -14.38 -3.63
N ARG A 386 2.65 -15.41 -2.80
CA ARG A 386 3.63 -16.50 -3.04
C ARG A 386 3.34 -17.41 -4.24
N GLY A 387 2.26 -17.18 -4.97
CA GLY A 387 1.85 -17.95 -6.15
C GLY A 387 1.19 -19.29 -5.82
N ARG A 388 0.94 -19.60 -4.54
CA ARG A 388 0.19 -20.80 -4.12
C ARG A 388 -0.65 -20.52 -2.89
N ARG A 389 -1.84 -21.11 -2.87
CA ARG A 389 -2.82 -20.93 -1.80
C ARG A 389 -2.34 -21.56 -0.49
N ALA A 390 -2.38 -20.80 0.60
CA ALA A 390 -2.19 -21.28 1.96
C ALA A 390 -3.13 -20.55 2.92
N ARG A 391 -3.69 -21.23 3.92
CA ARG A 391 -4.63 -20.63 4.89
C ARG A 391 -4.34 -21.10 6.30
N TRP A 392 -4.43 -20.18 7.24
CA TRP A 392 -4.33 -20.48 8.67
C TRP A 392 -5.05 -19.42 9.48
N TRP A 393 -5.26 -19.75 10.75
CA TRP A 393 -5.90 -18.91 11.75
C TRP A 393 -4.99 -18.89 12.96
N GLY A 394 -4.81 -17.72 13.58
CA GLY A 394 -3.92 -17.54 14.71
C GLY A 394 -4.52 -16.70 15.83
#